data_AF-A0A6N8YZK4-F1
#
_entry.id   AF-A0A6N8YZK4-F1
#
_cell.length_a   1.000
_cell.length_b   1.000
_cell.length_c   1.000
_cell.angle_alpha   90.00
_cell.angle_beta   90.00
_cell.angle_gamma   90.00
#
_symmetry.space_group_name_H-M   'P 1'
#
loop_
_entity.id
_entity.type
_entity.pdbx_description
1 polymer ?
#
loop_
_entity_poly.entity_id
_entity_poly.type
_entity_poly.pdbx_seq_one_letter_code
_entity_poly.pdbx_strand_id
1 'polypeptide(L)'
;MNSTPANQPEGKRVGLIVPSTNTVMEPDLYRNLPSGTTVHTSRMLLEGSVTIEAEEMMLDVYLPECARQIGTLQPDVVVFGCTSAGALRRSRINNSQPPRRRG
;
A
#
# COMPACT_ATOMS: atom_id res chain seq x y z
N MET A 1 -15.10 27.42 -34.49
CA MET A 1 -13.74 27.05 -34.06
C MET A 1 -13.88 26.27 -32.77
N ASN A 2 -14.11 24.95 -32.87
CA ASN A 2 -14.17 24.07 -31.70
C ASN A 2 -12.77 23.56 -31.43
N SER A 3 -12.09 24.15 -30.45
CA SER A 3 -10.89 23.57 -29.88
C SER A 3 -11.34 22.44 -28.94
N THR A 4 -11.40 21.22 -29.46
CA THR A 4 -11.40 20.01 -28.64
C THR A 4 -10.25 20.15 -27.63
N PRO A 5 -10.48 20.09 -26.31
CA PRO A 5 -9.36 20.13 -25.37
C PRO A 5 -8.46 18.94 -25.68
N ALA A 6 -7.20 19.25 -25.96
CA ALA A 6 -6.18 18.27 -26.24
C ALA A 6 -6.16 17.26 -25.09
N ASN A 7 -6.31 15.99 -25.47
CA ASN A 7 -5.95 14.77 -24.75
C ASN A 7 -4.94 15.03 -23.61
N GLN A 8 -5.44 15.37 -22.41
CA GLN A 8 -4.64 15.29 -21.20
C GLN A 8 -4.60 13.80 -20.83
N PRO A 9 -3.43 13.19 -20.63
CA PRO A 9 -3.39 11.81 -20.20
C PRO A 9 -4.20 11.74 -18.91
N GLU A 10 -5.21 10.87 -18.89
CA GLU A 10 -6.01 10.62 -17.70
C GLU A 10 -5.05 10.29 -16.56
N GLY A 11 -4.88 11.23 -15.64
CA GLY A 11 -3.84 11.16 -14.63
C GLY A 11 -3.94 9.86 -13.84
N LYS A 12 -2.88 9.05 -13.83
CA LYS A 12 -2.88 7.77 -13.11
C LYS A 12 -3.08 8.01 -11.62
N ARG A 13 -3.93 7.22 -10.99
CA ARG A 13 -4.19 7.27 -9.54
C ARG A 13 -3.43 6.16 -8.84
N VAL A 14 -2.48 6.54 -8.00
CA VAL A 14 -1.73 5.63 -7.13
C VAL A 14 -2.34 5.67 -5.74
N GLY A 15 -2.84 4.53 -5.27
CA GLY A 15 -3.17 4.32 -3.87
C GLY A 15 -1.94 3.89 -3.10
N LEU A 16 -1.57 4.59 -2.03
CA LEU A 16 -0.43 4.25 -1.19
C LEU A 16 -0.92 3.85 0.21
N ILE A 17 -0.48 2.70 0.71
CA ILE A 17 -0.72 2.25 2.08
C ILE A 17 0.61 2.11 2.78
N VAL A 18 0.79 2.85 3.88
CA VAL A 18 2.04 2.88 4.67
C VAL A 18 1.75 2.89 6.17
N PRO A 19 2.71 2.51 7.03
CA PRO A 19 2.60 2.77 8.47
C PRO A 19 2.47 4.27 8.78
N SER A 20 1.81 4.62 9.87
CA SER A 20 1.60 5.99 10.33
C SER A 20 2.90 6.77 10.57
N THR A 21 4.02 6.08 10.74
CA THR A 21 5.36 6.65 10.97
C THR A 21 6.18 6.83 9.70
N ASN A 22 5.73 6.34 8.54
CA ASN A 22 6.50 6.44 7.29
C ASN A 22 6.50 7.87 6.74
N THR A 23 7.67 8.50 6.60
CA THR A 23 7.80 9.88 6.09
C THR A 23 8.50 9.96 4.73
N VAL A 24 8.87 8.81 4.15
CA VAL A 24 9.77 8.74 2.98
C VAL A 24 9.00 8.44 1.69
N MET A 25 8.02 7.53 1.75
CA MET A 25 7.35 7.04 0.55
C MET A 25 6.54 8.12 -0.16
N GLU A 26 5.82 8.98 0.57
CA GLU A 26 5.03 10.04 -0.07
C GLU A 26 5.90 11.05 -0.82
N PRO A 27 6.92 11.68 -0.19
CA PRO A 27 7.78 12.61 -0.91
C PRO A 27 8.51 11.97 -2.09
N ASP A 28 8.95 10.72 -1.96
CA ASP A 28 9.66 10.01 -3.02
C ASP A 28 8.77 9.77 -4.24
N LEU A 29 7.54 9.29 -4.04
CA LEU A 29 6.59 9.10 -5.13
C LEU A 29 6.20 10.44 -5.79
N TYR A 30 5.94 11.48 -5.02
CA TYR A 30 5.61 12.80 -5.59
C TYR A 30 6.74 13.39 -6.44
N ARG A 31 8.00 13.08 -6.12
CA ARG A 31 9.17 13.60 -6.86
C ARG A 31 9.49 12.82 -8.13
N ASN A 32 9.16 11.53 -8.16
CA ASN A 32 9.65 10.62 -9.21
C ASN A 32 8.55 10.12 -10.16
N LEU A 33 7.26 10.29 -9.84
CA LEU A 33 6.18 9.84 -10.71
C LEU A 33 5.98 10.77 -11.92
N PRO A 34 5.53 10.23 -13.08
CA PRO A 34 5.24 11.03 -14.26
C PRO A 34 4.21 12.13 -13.98
N SER A 35 4.33 13.24 -14.72
CA SER A 35 3.37 14.34 -14.66
C SER A 35 1.94 13.84 -14.91
N GLY A 36 0.98 14.38 -14.15
CA GLY A 36 -0.42 13.95 -14.15
C GLY A 36 -0.73 12.80 -13.21
N THR A 37 0.27 12.10 -12.65
CA THR A 37 0.02 11.06 -11.65
C THR A 37 -0.37 11.71 -10.31
N THR A 38 -1.40 11.15 -9.66
CA THR A 38 -1.81 11.57 -8.31
C THR A 38 -1.58 10.43 -7.32
N VAL A 39 -1.13 10.78 -6.11
CA VAL A 39 -0.90 9.83 -5.01
C VAL A 39 -1.90 10.12 -3.92
N HIS A 40 -2.57 9.06 -3.45
CA HIS A 40 -3.60 9.10 -2.41
C HIS A 40 -3.22 8.10 -1.33
N THR A 41 -2.99 8.58 -0.11
CA THR A 41 -2.39 7.77 0.96
C THR A 41 -3.39 7.44 2.04
N SER A 42 -3.42 6.18 2.48
CA SER A 42 -4.04 5.74 3.74
C SER A 42 -2.94 5.18 4.65
N ARG A 43 -3.08 5.44 5.96
CA ARG A 43 -2.02 5.16 6.94
C ARG A 43 -2.50 4.16 7.97
N MET A 44 -1.75 3.07 8.13
CA MET A 44 -2.01 2.07 9.17
C MET A 44 -1.45 2.58 10.48
N LEU A 45 -2.28 2.69 11.51
CA LEU A 45 -1.83 3.16 12.80
C LEU A 45 -0.83 2.17 13.42
N LEU A 46 0.32 2.68 13.82
CA LEU A 46 1.31 1.97 14.62
C LEU A 46 1.64 2.84 15.84
N GLU A 47 1.12 2.46 17.00
CA GLU A 47 1.33 3.18 18.26
C GLU A 47 2.38 2.49 19.13
N GLY A 48 3.26 3.29 19.73
CA GLY A 48 4.26 2.82 20.69
C GLY A 48 5.49 2.18 20.04
N SER A 49 6.09 1.22 20.76
CA SER A 49 7.26 0.49 20.32
C SER A 49 6.90 -0.47 19.17
N VAL A 50 7.81 -0.64 18.21
CA VAL A 50 7.67 -1.65 17.13
C VAL A 50 7.86 -3.03 17.75
N THR A 51 6.79 -3.59 18.32
CA THR A 51 6.73 -4.99 18.76
C THR A 51 6.08 -5.86 17.69
N ILE A 52 6.25 -7.18 17.80
CA ILE A 52 5.63 -8.14 16.88
C ILE A 52 4.10 -7.99 16.94
N GLU A 53 3.53 -7.84 18.13
CA GLU A 53 2.09 -7.71 18.33
C GLU A 53 1.54 -6.43 17.71
N ALA A 54 2.27 -5.31 17.81
CA ALA A 54 1.89 -4.06 17.18
C ALA A 54 1.95 -4.17 15.64
N GLU A 55 2.96 -4.86 15.09
CA GLU A 55 3.02 -5.16 13.66
C GLU A 55 1.91 -6.10 13.20
N GLU A 56 1.56 -7.11 14.00
CA GLU A 56 0.44 -8.01 13.71
C GLU A 56 -0.90 -7.27 13.69
N MET A 57 -1.16 -6.43 14.70
CA MET A 57 -2.36 -5.60 14.74
C MET A 57 -2.43 -4.63 13.55
N MET A 58 -1.30 -4.00 13.20
CA MET A 58 -1.19 -3.14 12.01
C MET A 58 -1.63 -3.89 10.73
N LEU A 59 -1.27 -5.15 10.58
CA LEU A 59 -1.56 -5.94 9.38
C LEU A 59 -2.91 -6.64 9.38
N ASP A 60 -3.38 -7.11 10.53
CA ASP A 60 -4.61 -7.90 10.62
C ASP A 60 -5.84 -6.98 10.76
N VAL A 61 -5.68 -5.78 11.32
CA VAL A 61 -6.78 -4.82 11.54
C VAL A 61 -6.71 -3.64 10.57
N TYR A 62 -5.60 -2.89 10.59
CA TYR A 62 -5.54 -1.60 9.90
C TYR A 62 -5.32 -1.75 8.39
N LEU A 63 -4.54 -2.73 7.93
CA LEU A 63 -4.31 -2.94 6.50
C LEU A 63 -5.63 -3.22 5.72
N PRO A 64 -6.52 -4.15 6.15
CA PRO A 64 -7.82 -4.33 5.49
C PRO A 64 -8.67 -3.05 5.45
N GLU A 65 -8.65 -2.24 6.52
CA GLU A 65 -9.37 -0.98 6.56
C GLU A 65 -8.79 0.03 5.55
N CYS A 66 -7.47 0.23 5.56
CA CYS A 66 -6.77 1.09 4.63
C CYS A 66 -7.01 0.64 3.17
N ALA A 67 -6.98 -0.67 2.91
CA ALA A 67 -7.28 -1.22 1.59
C ALA A 67 -8.70 -0.92 1.14
N ARG A 68 -9.68 -1.02 2.05
CA ARG A 68 -11.08 -0.63 1.76
C ARG A 68 -11.19 0.86 1.47
N GLN A 69 -10.55 1.72 2.27
CA GLN A 69 -10.55 3.17 2.08
C GLN A 69 -9.91 3.57 0.74
N ILE A 70 -8.74 3.02 0.41
CA ILE A 70 -8.08 3.24 -0.88
C ILE A 70 -8.89 2.65 -2.03
N GLY A 71 -9.55 1.52 -1.83
CA GLY A 71 -10.35 0.87 -2.86
C GLY A 71 -11.53 1.71 -3.37
N THR A 72 -12.12 2.58 -2.54
CA THR A 72 -13.24 3.44 -2.96
C THR A 72 -12.83 4.49 -4.00
N LEU A 73 -11.55 4.85 -4.05
CA LEU A 73 -10.97 5.75 -5.06
C LEU A 73 -10.89 5.11 -6.46
N GLN A 74 -10.98 3.78 -6.55
CA GLN A 74 -10.68 3.02 -7.77
C GLN A 74 -9.32 3.43 -8.38
N PRO A 75 -8.21 3.23 -7.64
CA PRO A 75 -6.88 3.58 -8.13
C PRO A 75 -6.46 2.63 -9.27
N ASP A 76 -5.60 3.11 -10.16
CA ASP A 76 -4.99 2.27 -11.21
C ASP A 76 -4.02 1.24 -10.61
N VAL A 77 -3.37 1.59 -9.50
CA VAL A 77 -2.42 0.72 -8.80
C VAL A 77 -2.44 1.02 -7.30
N VAL A 78 -2.25 -0.03 -6.50
CA VAL A 78 -2.05 0.09 -5.05
C VAL A 78 -0.63 -0.34 -4.69
N VAL A 79 0.08 0.53 -3.98
CA VAL A 79 1.42 0.31 -3.45
C VAL A 79 1.34 0.13 -1.93
N PHE A 80 1.96 -0.93 -1.44
CA PHE A 80 2.08 -1.20 0.00
C PHE A 80 3.53 -0.99 0.45
N GLY A 81 3.78 0.06 1.21
CA GLY A 81 5.12 0.51 1.62
C GLY A 81 5.47 0.13 3.06
N CYS A 82 5.53 -1.16 3.36
CA CYS A 82 5.96 -1.66 4.67
C CYS A 82 6.92 -2.85 4.54
N THR A 83 8.22 -2.56 4.59
CA THR A 83 9.29 -3.56 4.38
C THR A 83 9.31 -4.64 5.48
N SER A 84 9.01 -4.29 6.74
CA SER A 84 8.98 -5.26 7.86
C SER A 84 7.80 -6.22 7.75
N ALA A 85 6.61 -5.70 7.42
CA ALA A 85 5.40 -6.50 7.23
C ALA A 85 5.49 -7.52 6.07
N GLY A 86 6.18 -7.17 4.99
CA GLY A 86 6.39 -8.07 3.86
C GLY A 86 7.14 -9.36 4.25
N ALA A 87 8.04 -9.28 5.24
CA ALA A 87 8.77 -10.43 5.77
C ALA A 87 7.92 -11.28 6.72
N LEU A 88 7.15 -10.66 7.61
CA LEU A 88 6.29 -11.35 8.58
C LEU A 88 5.21 -12.21 7.87
N ARG A 89 4.57 -11.65 6.85
CA ARG A 89 3.53 -12.36 6.07
C ARG A 89 4.11 -13.50 5.22
N ARG A 90 5.35 -13.37 4.72
CA ARG A 90 6.03 -14.46 3.99
C ARG A 90 6.30 -15.68 4.89
N SER A 91 6.61 -15.47 6.16
CA SER A 91 6.79 -16.56 7.14
C SER A 91 5.52 -17.39 7.34
N ARG A 92 4.34 -16.74 7.42
CA ARG A 92 3.05 -17.44 7.58
C ARG A 92 2.62 -18.21 6.32
N ILE A 93 2.92 -17.74 5.10
CA ILE A 93 2.65 -18.51 3.87
C ILE A 93 3.47 -19.81 3.85
N ASN A 94 4.72 -19.78 4.34
CA ASN A 94 5.58 -20.97 4.36
C ASN A 94 5.15 -22.02 5.40
N ASN A 95 4.51 -21.60 6.49
CA ASN A 95 4.07 -22.50 7.57
C ASN A 95 2.65 -23.09 7.36
N SER A 96 1.98 -22.70 6.27
CA SER A 96 0.62 -23.15 5.93
C SER A 96 0.59 -24.26 4.87
N GLN A 97 1.75 -24.71 4.38
CA GLN A 97 1.81 -25.87 3.47
C GLN A 97 1.63 -27.15 4.30
N PRO A 98 0.58 -27.97 4.06
CA PRO A 98 0.52 -29.30 4.65
C PRO A 98 1.76 -30.11 4.23
N PRO A 99 2.29 -31.01 5.07
CA PRO A 99 3.48 -31.78 4.74
C PRO A 99 3.25 -32.48 3.40
N ARG A 100 4.09 -32.17 2.41
CA ARG A 100 4.07 -32.89 1.13
C ARG A 100 4.29 -34.36 1.45
N ARG A 101 3.26 -35.19 1.27
CA ARG A 101 3.38 -36.64 1.38
C ARG A 101 4.50 -37.05 0.42
N ARG A 102 5.64 -37.48 0.98
CA ARG A 102 6.64 -38.23 0.21
C ARG A 102 5.96 -39.53 -0.21
N GLY A 103 5.82 -39.72 -1.52
CA GLY A 103 5.65 -41.04 -2.10
C GLY A 103 6.96 -41.82 -2.04
#